data_AF-A0A2E7FYZ3-F1
#
_entry.id   AF-A0A2E7FYZ3-F1
#
_cell.length_a   1.000
_cell.length_b   1.000
_cell.length_c   1.000
_cell.angle_alpha   90.00
_cell.angle_beta   90.00
_cell.angle_gamma   90.00
#
_symmetry.space_group_name_H-M   'P 1'
#
loop_
_entity.id
_entity.type
_entity.pdbx_description
1 polymer ?
#
loop_
_entity_poly.entity_id
_entity_poly.type
_entity_poly.pdbx_seq_one_letter_code
_entity_poly.pdbx_strand_id
1 'polypeptide(L)'
;MRVCMARCPYCLGPNPAGSTICYTCGRVVAGSSGMNVRVGVAPHGGELVQNVRRGPAPNMTIRRDGRRRRKRNSNFRNMVLVVAVAFLFLFTPAQQQISNQLEKLMGELEDLLGPARIYPVAANYQVERTVELSNPTGASINFAYELYIPPSVRTDFAFETEGFIQDDFQHPTESLQSISSMTIRSEYNDTICCISSDTVDLPLDNSGWPLLADDAIDLINSRIYWPPVGTGSDRCSVSKCAIWEGEIGSSHTQFLKVTYSVTSYSFTWWDGEEAPDEAGRSNTGIAINHNNAGVYGDYQDSSRGHLNTMFDQIGDVSQWYDRDPGPNANWAIDGEHPIVVQLADEIESSLNEENKNSPYAFAHAAFTKIRDSIVYELDTDGGTARSGPQCISDQRGDCDEQSNAWMSLLRTRGIPAWYEFGPMTDTYFGDWEGHAWANVIFPLDESWCITNNIDISTCFVEGEVDVVNNRWLLHTPTTLTEWIEEPSYKGEAAYDFYRPLSIPCNPCWLESWETIDYTHMGQGTFKVRG
;
A
#
# COMPACT_ATOMS: atom_id res chain seq x y z
N MET A 1 -20.01 34.74 -5.49
CA MET A 1 -19.73 33.67 -4.52
C MET A 1 -18.23 33.61 -4.31
N ARG A 2 -17.74 33.84 -3.09
CA ARG A 2 -16.33 33.62 -2.75
C ARG A 2 -16.19 32.13 -2.45
N VAL A 3 -15.44 31.41 -3.27
CA VAL A 3 -15.02 30.04 -2.98
C VAL A 3 -14.04 30.12 -1.81
N CYS A 4 -14.34 29.46 -0.70
CA CYS A 4 -13.39 29.34 0.41
C CYS A 4 -12.25 28.44 -0.10
N MET A 5 -11.03 28.97 -0.20
CA MET A 5 -9.85 28.17 -0.57
C MET A 5 -9.22 27.62 0.70
N ALA A 6 -9.13 26.30 0.79
CA ALA A 6 -8.28 25.64 1.78
C ALA A 6 -6.81 25.78 1.34
N ARG A 7 -5.86 25.52 2.24
CA ARG A 7 -4.45 25.41 1.88
C ARG A 7 -4.09 23.94 1.87
N CYS A 8 -3.36 23.50 0.86
CA CYS A 8 -2.74 22.19 0.86
C CYS A 8 -1.89 22.03 2.13
N PRO A 9 -2.12 20.99 2.97
CA PRO A 9 -1.31 20.78 4.17
C PRO A 9 0.19 20.55 3.84
N TYR A 10 0.50 20.07 2.63
CA TYR A 10 1.87 19.71 2.23
C TYR A 10 2.69 20.89 1.68
N CYS A 11 2.12 21.74 0.83
CA CYS A 11 2.87 22.84 0.20
C CYS A 11 2.32 24.23 0.54
N LEU A 12 1.26 24.30 1.37
CA LEU A 12 0.54 25.52 1.75
C LEU A 12 -0.02 26.33 0.58
N GLY A 13 0.00 25.73 -0.61
CA GLY A 13 -0.55 26.29 -1.84
C GLY A 13 -2.08 26.38 -1.76
N PRO A 14 -2.69 27.38 -2.40
CA PRO A 14 -4.14 27.52 -2.42
C PRO A 14 -4.75 26.30 -3.14
N ASN A 15 -5.65 25.61 -2.44
CA ASN A 15 -6.36 24.45 -2.97
C ASN A 15 -7.88 24.63 -2.79
N PRO A 16 -8.72 24.16 -3.72
CA PRO A 16 -10.15 24.12 -3.49
C PRO A 16 -10.46 23.29 -2.24
N ALA A 17 -11.38 23.76 -1.39
CA ALA A 17 -11.87 22.95 -0.28
C ALA A 17 -12.54 21.67 -0.82
N GLY A 18 -12.14 20.49 -0.33
CA GLY A 18 -12.61 19.18 -0.81
C GLY A 18 -11.87 18.62 -2.03
N SER A 19 -10.78 19.25 -2.49
CA SER A 19 -9.91 18.64 -3.50
C SER A 19 -9.09 17.53 -2.86
N THR A 20 -9.00 16.35 -3.50
CA THR A 20 -8.15 15.22 -3.08
C THR A 20 -6.71 15.36 -3.53
N ILE A 21 -6.45 16.20 -4.55
CA ILE A 21 -5.08 16.50 -5.05
C ILE A 21 -4.81 18.00 -4.91
N CYS A 22 -3.57 18.35 -4.58
CA CYS A 22 -3.08 19.71 -4.59
C CYS A 22 -2.66 20.09 -5.99
N TYR A 23 -3.40 21.00 -6.61
CA TYR A 23 -3.05 21.50 -7.94
C TYR A 23 -1.77 22.38 -7.97
N THR A 24 -1.19 22.68 -6.81
CA THR A 24 0.07 23.45 -6.71
C THR A 24 1.30 22.54 -6.66
N CYS A 25 1.25 21.41 -5.97
CA CYS A 25 2.40 20.51 -5.82
C CYS A 25 2.15 19.08 -6.30
N GLY A 26 0.97 18.79 -6.87
CA GLY A 26 0.59 17.45 -7.35
C GLY A 26 0.27 16.45 -6.26
N ARG A 27 0.35 16.83 -4.97
CA ARG A 27 0.23 15.90 -3.83
C ARG A 27 -1.20 15.66 -3.41
N VAL A 28 -1.52 14.43 -3.05
CA VAL A 28 -2.78 14.09 -2.39
C VAL A 28 -2.93 14.95 -1.13
N VAL A 29 -4.11 15.53 -0.88
CA VAL A 29 -4.43 16.45 0.24
C VAL A 29 -5.62 15.99 1.09
N ALA A 30 -6.29 14.94 0.66
CA ALA A 30 -7.32 14.20 1.37
C ALA A 30 -7.27 12.76 0.84
N GLY A 31 -7.45 11.78 1.74
CA GLY A 31 -7.36 10.34 1.45
C GLY A 31 -8.23 9.93 0.26
N SER A 32 -7.68 9.06 -0.57
CA SER A 32 -8.01 8.79 -1.97
C SER A 32 -8.68 7.42 -2.18
N SER A 33 -10.01 7.38 -2.22
CA SER A 33 -10.86 6.16 -2.21
C SER A 33 -10.73 5.10 -3.33
N GLY A 34 -9.68 5.08 -4.18
CA GLY A 34 -9.58 4.20 -5.36
C GLY A 34 -9.66 2.71 -5.02
N MET A 35 -8.91 2.25 -4.01
CA MET A 35 -8.91 0.84 -3.58
C MET A 35 -10.28 0.41 -3.02
N ASN A 36 -10.98 1.29 -2.31
CA ASN A 36 -12.32 1.00 -1.76
C ASN A 36 -13.35 0.66 -2.84
N VAL A 37 -13.17 1.19 -4.06
CA VAL A 37 -14.06 0.89 -5.19
C VAL A 37 -13.72 -0.48 -5.82
N ARG A 38 -12.50 -0.99 -5.61
CA ARG A 38 -12.03 -2.26 -6.16
C ARG A 38 -12.33 -3.46 -5.28
N VAL A 39 -12.34 -3.24 -3.96
CA VAL A 39 -12.80 -4.25 -2.99
C VAL A 39 -14.30 -4.43 -3.15
N GLY A 40 -14.75 -5.62 -3.56
CA GLY A 40 -16.14 -5.77 -3.97
C GLY A 40 -16.64 -7.19 -4.20
N VAL A 41 -17.64 -7.30 -5.10
CA VAL A 41 -18.44 -8.51 -5.29
C VAL A 41 -17.63 -9.62 -5.98
N ALA A 42 -17.45 -10.75 -5.31
CA ALA A 42 -17.02 -12.01 -5.88
C ALA A 42 -18.00 -12.49 -6.98
N PRO A 43 -17.50 -12.92 -8.14
CA PRO A 43 -18.35 -13.42 -9.21
C PRO A 43 -19.16 -14.64 -8.73
N HIS A 44 -20.45 -14.68 -9.05
CA HIS A 44 -21.33 -15.77 -8.64
C HIS A 44 -20.93 -17.11 -9.27
N GLY A 45 -20.55 -18.06 -8.41
CA GLY A 45 -20.38 -19.46 -8.76
C GLY A 45 -19.00 -19.76 -9.33
N GLY A 46 -18.35 -20.77 -8.75
CA GLY A 46 -17.19 -21.43 -9.34
C GLY A 46 -17.59 -22.15 -10.63
N GLU A 47 -17.71 -21.42 -11.73
CA GLU A 47 -17.63 -21.95 -13.08
C GLU A 47 -17.23 -20.82 -14.05
N LEU A 48 -16.10 -21.04 -14.72
CA LEU A 48 -15.52 -20.19 -15.76
C LEU A 48 -16.53 -19.97 -16.90
N VAL A 49 -17.36 -18.92 -16.82
CA VAL A 49 -18.25 -18.55 -17.92
C VAL A 49 -17.68 -17.36 -18.68
N GLN A 50 -17.05 -17.72 -19.80
CA GLN A 50 -16.67 -16.85 -20.91
C GLN A 50 -17.82 -15.90 -21.28
N ASN A 51 -17.59 -14.59 -21.26
CA ASN A 51 -18.23 -13.66 -22.20
C ASN A 51 -17.46 -12.34 -22.30
N VAL A 52 -16.68 -12.21 -23.38
CA VAL A 52 -15.98 -11.00 -23.80
C VAL A 52 -16.98 -9.91 -24.22
N ARG A 53 -16.87 -8.72 -23.64
CA ARG A 53 -17.33 -7.47 -24.29
C ARG A 53 -16.23 -6.42 -24.24
N ARG A 54 -15.43 -6.37 -25.31
CA ARG A 54 -14.53 -5.24 -25.61
C ARG A 54 -15.38 -4.00 -25.90
N GLY A 55 -15.32 -3.00 -25.02
CA GLY A 55 -15.73 -1.63 -25.34
C GLY A 55 -14.66 -0.94 -26.20
N PRO A 56 -15.03 -0.12 -27.19
CA PRO A 56 -14.06 0.59 -28.03
C PRO A 56 -13.43 1.79 -27.29
N ALA A 57 -12.15 2.03 -27.55
CA ALA A 57 -11.40 3.18 -27.04
C ALA A 57 -12.06 4.53 -27.42
N PRO A 58 -12.16 5.52 -26.50
CA PRO A 58 -12.71 6.83 -26.83
C PRO A 58 -11.80 7.58 -27.82
N ASN A 59 -12.33 7.79 -29.02
CA ASN A 59 -11.67 8.51 -30.11
C ASN A 59 -11.47 10.00 -29.78
N MET A 60 -10.26 10.47 -30.04
CA MET A 60 -9.92 11.88 -30.23
C MET A 60 -10.82 12.55 -31.28
N THR A 61 -11.50 13.64 -30.90
CA THR A 61 -12.03 14.62 -31.85
C THR A 61 -11.37 15.97 -31.65
N ILE A 62 -10.40 16.26 -32.51
CA ILE A 62 -9.82 17.59 -32.71
C ILE A 62 -10.72 18.34 -33.69
N ARG A 63 -11.29 19.48 -33.27
CA ARG A 63 -11.76 20.53 -34.20
C ARG A 63 -11.32 21.92 -33.74
N ARG A 64 -10.75 22.62 -34.72
CA ARG A 64 -10.24 24.00 -34.73
C ARG A 64 -11.35 25.06 -34.74
N ASP A 65 -10.88 26.28 -34.46
CA ASP A 65 -11.45 27.63 -34.63
C ASP A 65 -12.27 28.14 -33.43
N GLY A 66 -11.99 29.28 -32.79
CA GLY A 66 -11.09 30.40 -33.07
C GLY A 66 -11.83 31.69 -32.70
N ARG A 67 -11.26 32.55 -31.84
CA ARG A 67 -11.39 34.03 -31.91
C ARG A 67 -10.59 34.77 -30.83
N ARG A 68 -9.90 35.81 -31.30
CA ARG A 68 -9.03 36.77 -30.64
C ARG A 68 -9.72 37.63 -29.58
N ARG A 69 -8.96 38.04 -28.54
CA ARG A 69 -8.92 39.45 -28.08
C ARG A 69 -7.56 39.83 -27.46
N ARG A 70 -6.92 40.82 -28.09
CA ARG A 70 -5.84 41.73 -27.63
C ARG A 70 -6.19 42.39 -26.28
N LYS A 71 -5.34 42.95 -25.42
CA LYS A 71 -3.87 43.24 -25.31
C LYS A 71 -3.72 44.02 -23.97
N ARG A 72 -2.65 43.83 -23.16
CA ARG A 72 -2.00 44.94 -22.43
C ARG A 72 -0.59 44.56 -21.93
N ASN A 73 0.36 45.45 -22.17
CA ASN A 73 1.80 45.35 -21.92
C ASN A 73 2.19 45.35 -20.43
N SER A 74 3.30 44.69 -20.10
CA SER A 74 4.34 45.28 -19.23
C SER A 74 5.73 44.70 -19.58
N ASN A 75 6.54 45.49 -20.29
CA ASN A 75 7.94 45.20 -20.58
C ASN A 75 8.80 45.68 -19.40
N PHE A 76 9.42 44.75 -18.67
CA PHE A 76 10.67 45.00 -17.92
C PHE A 76 11.40 43.71 -17.44
N ARG A 77 10.78 42.52 -17.57
CA ARG A 77 11.34 41.25 -17.06
C ARG A 77 12.18 40.43 -18.06
N ASN A 78 12.20 40.79 -19.34
CA ASN A 78 12.81 39.95 -20.39
C ASN A 78 14.24 40.31 -20.79
N MET A 79 14.90 41.26 -20.11
CA MET A 79 16.28 41.63 -20.46
C MET A 79 17.33 40.89 -19.62
N VAL A 80 17.00 40.42 -18.42
CA VAL A 80 17.92 39.68 -17.54
C VAL A 80 18.02 38.21 -17.95
N LEU A 81 16.94 37.63 -18.48
CA LEU A 81 16.88 36.21 -18.83
C LEU A 81 17.60 35.88 -20.16
N VAL A 82 17.69 36.84 -21.08
CA VAL A 82 18.38 36.66 -22.37
C VAL A 82 19.90 36.73 -22.22
N VAL A 83 20.41 37.47 -21.22
CA VAL A 83 21.86 37.56 -20.95
C VAL A 83 22.39 36.29 -20.25
N ALA A 84 21.58 35.66 -19.38
CA ALA A 84 21.96 34.40 -18.73
C ALA A 84 21.97 33.22 -19.71
N VAL A 85 21.02 33.17 -20.65
CA VAL A 85 20.95 32.11 -21.68
C VAL A 85 22.08 32.26 -22.71
N ALA A 86 22.52 33.49 -23.03
CA ALA A 86 23.61 33.71 -23.97
C ALA A 86 25.00 33.28 -23.42
N PHE A 87 25.21 33.31 -22.11
CA PHE A 87 26.45 32.84 -21.48
C PHE A 87 26.54 31.30 -21.42
N LEU A 88 25.42 30.59 -21.42
CA LEU A 88 25.36 29.13 -21.38
C LEU A 88 25.66 28.45 -22.72
N PHE A 89 25.66 29.19 -23.85
CA PHE A 89 25.92 28.65 -25.19
C PHE A 89 27.33 28.90 -25.73
N LEU A 90 28.21 29.60 -24.99
CA LEU A 90 29.54 30.00 -25.49
C LEU A 90 30.73 29.23 -24.92
N PHE A 91 30.53 28.26 -24.02
CA PHE A 91 31.64 27.46 -23.49
C PHE A 91 31.25 26.00 -23.22
N THR A 92 31.72 25.10 -24.08
CA THR A 92 31.86 23.66 -23.79
C THR A 92 33.27 23.25 -24.17
N PRO A 93 34.04 22.62 -23.27
CA PRO A 93 33.85 21.22 -22.89
C PRO A 93 33.86 20.95 -21.37
N ALA A 94 33.75 21.97 -20.52
CA ALA A 94 33.72 21.81 -19.06
C ALA A 94 32.31 21.47 -18.49
N GLN A 95 31.29 21.37 -19.35
CA GLN A 95 29.90 21.25 -18.92
C GLN A 95 29.51 19.90 -18.32
N GLN A 96 30.16 18.77 -18.65
CA GLN A 96 29.74 17.47 -18.10
C GLN A 96 30.07 17.29 -16.62
N GLN A 97 31.23 17.79 -16.15
CA GLN A 97 31.56 17.72 -14.73
C GLN A 97 30.78 18.75 -13.90
N ILE A 98 30.51 19.92 -14.48
CA ILE A 98 29.73 20.96 -13.82
C ILE A 98 28.24 20.62 -13.85
N SER A 99 27.71 19.99 -14.90
CA SER A 99 26.30 19.54 -14.95
C SER A 99 26.05 18.46 -13.93
N ASN A 100 26.92 17.46 -13.82
CA ASN A 100 26.73 16.38 -12.84
C ASN A 100 26.87 16.90 -11.40
N GLN A 101 27.75 17.87 -11.16
CA GLN A 101 27.85 18.53 -9.86
C GLN A 101 26.68 19.49 -9.58
N LEU A 102 26.13 20.14 -10.60
CA LEU A 102 24.97 21.03 -10.48
C LEU A 102 23.66 20.25 -10.33
N GLU A 103 23.51 19.11 -11.02
CA GLU A 103 22.40 18.17 -10.85
C GLU A 103 22.45 17.52 -9.47
N LYS A 104 23.65 17.13 -8.99
CA LYS A 104 23.82 16.65 -7.63
C LYS A 104 23.50 17.73 -6.58
N LEU A 105 24.00 18.96 -6.78
CA LEU A 105 23.70 20.09 -5.89
C LEU A 105 22.22 20.51 -5.96
N MET A 106 21.58 20.42 -7.13
CA MET A 106 20.17 20.71 -7.30
C MET A 106 19.29 19.59 -6.71
N GLY A 107 19.69 18.33 -6.83
CA GLY A 107 19.06 17.19 -6.14
C GLY A 107 19.16 17.35 -4.63
N GLU A 108 20.36 17.61 -4.10
CA GLU A 108 20.55 17.90 -2.66
C GLU A 108 19.72 19.12 -2.19
N LEU A 109 19.50 20.12 -3.05
CA LEU A 109 18.67 21.29 -2.74
C LEU A 109 17.16 20.99 -2.88
N GLU A 110 16.78 20.11 -3.79
CA GLU A 110 15.41 19.66 -4.05
C GLU A 110 14.95 18.65 -3.00
N ASP A 111 15.82 17.79 -2.48
CA ASP A 111 15.54 16.91 -1.33
C ASP A 111 15.48 17.70 -0.02
N LEU A 112 16.28 18.77 0.10
CA LEU A 112 16.25 19.69 1.24
C LEU A 112 15.03 20.62 1.24
N LEU A 113 14.50 20.99 0.06
CA LEU A 113 13.37 21.93 -0.10
C LEU A 113 12.08 21.24 -0.56
N GLY A 114 12.16 19.95 -0.88
CA GLY A 114 11.07 19.08 -1.24
C GLY A 114 10.09 18.99 -0.07
N PRO A 115 8.77 18.99 -0.30
CA PRO A 115 7.86 18.99 0.83
C PRO A 115 8.00 17.66 1.60
N ALA A 116 8.52 17.73 2.83
CA ALA A 116 8.66 16.53 3.67
C ALA A 116 7.28 15.99 4.07
N ARG A 117 7.15 14.67 4.19
CA ARG A 117 5.96 14.02 4.77
C ARG A 117 6.11 13.94 6.28
N ILE A 118 5.02 14.15 7.01
CA ILE A 118 5.03 14.19 8.48
C ILE A 118 4.30 12.96 9.01
N TYR A 119 4.95 12.24 9.92
CA TYR A 119 4.39 11.04 10.54
C TYR A 119 4.47 11.13 12.06
N PRO A 120 3.47 10.57 12.79
CA PRO A 120 3.54 10.46 14.24
C PRO A 120 4.56 9.39 14.65
N VAL A 121 5.31 9.64 15.73
CA VAL A 121 6.21 8.63 16.30
C VAL A 121 5.40 7.48 16.92
N ALA A 122 4.26 7.79 17.55
CA ALA A 122 3.34 6.81 18.12
C ALA A 122 1.91 7.34 18.11
N ALA A 123 0.93 6.45 17.98
CA ALA A 123 -0.49 6.79 18.10
C ALA A 123 -1.28 5.70 18.83
N ASN A 124 -2.30 6.14 19.57
CA ASN A 124 -3.38 5.28 20.06
C ASN A 124 -4.69 5.85 19.53
N TYR A 125 -5.51 5.01 18.92
CA TYR A 125 -6.76 5.44 18.29
C TYR A 125 -7.80 4.33 18.28
N GLN A 126 -9.06 4.73 18.13
CA GLN A 126 -10.15 3.84 17.79
C GLN A 126 -10.64 4.18 16.38
N VAL A 127 -10.71 3.18 15.52
CA VAL A 127 -11.19 3.32 14.14
C VAL A 127 -12.38 2.40 13.91
N GLU A 128 -13.41 2.89 13.24
CA GLU A 128 -14.60 2.13 12.84
C GLU A 128 -14.59 1.92 11.33
N ARG A 129 -14.69 0.66 10.90
CA ARG A 129 -15.07 0.26 9.54
C ARG A 129 -16.58 0.18 9.47
N THR A 130 -17.19 0.90 8.54
CA THR A 130 -18.61 0.75 8.21
C THR A 130 -18.73 0.11 6.83
N VAL A 131 -19.40 -1.03 6.82
CA VAL A 131 -19.84 -1.74 5.62
C VAL A 131 -21.33 -1.47 5.45
N GLU A 132 -21.73 -0.95 4.29
CA GLU A 132 -23.12 -0.69 3.93
C GLU A 132 -23.53 -1.58 2.76
N LEU A 133 -24.59 -2.37 2.97
CA LEU A 133 -25.25 -3.20 1.97
C LEU A 133 -26.65 -2.67 1.67
N SER A 134 -26.86 -2.14 0.47
CA SER A 134 -28.16 -1.58 0.06
C SER A 134 -28.84 -2.47 -0.99
N ASN A 135 -30.09 -2.92 -0.76
CA ASN A 135 -30.82 -3.73 -1.75
C ASN A 135 -31.72 -2.85 -2.65
N PRO A 136 -31.31 -2.53 -3.91
CA PRO A 136 -32.10 -1.73 -4.82
C PRO A 136 -33.22 -2.52 -5.53
N THR A 137 -33.32 -3.83 -5.30
CA THR A 137 -34.18 -4.72 -6.09
C THR A 137 -35.60 -4.80 -5.51
N GLY A 138 -36.54 -5.29 -6.31
CA GLY A 138 -37.94 -5.51 -5.90
C GLY A 138 -38.17 -6.79 -5.07
N ALA A 139 -37.13 -7.54 -4.74
CA ALA A 139 -37.17 -8.78 -3.96
C ALA A 139 -36.09 -8.75 -2.87
N SER A 140 -36.13 -9.68 -1.93
CA SER A 140 -35.01 -9.88 -1.01
C SER A 140 -33.78 -10.44 -1.72
N ILE A 141 -32.59 -10.10 -1.20
CA ILE A 141 -31.32 -10.64 -1.68
C ILE A 141 -30.52 -11.22 -0.52
N ASN A 142 -29.80 -12.31 -0.78
CA ASN A 142 -28.86 -12.89 0.18
C ASN A 142 -27.48 -12.29 -0.03
N PHE A 143 -26.72 -12.16 1.04
CA PHE A 143 -25.32 -11.77 1.00
C PHE A 143 -24.47 -12.65 1.92
N ALA A 144 -23.19 -12.74 1.60
CA ALA A 144 -22.14 -13.21 2.49
C ALA A 144 -20.93 -12.29 2.34
N TYR A 145 -20.33 -11.89 3.45
CA TYR A 145 -19.21 -10.98 3.50
C TYR A 145 -18.12 -11.55 4.40
N GLU A 146 -16.91 -11.67 3.85
CA GLU A 146 -15.70 -12.10 4.53
C GLU A 146 -14.99 -10.89 5.15
N LEU A 147 -15.10 -10.76 6.47
CA LEU A 147 -14.39 -9.75 7.25
C LEU A 147 -13.07 -10.34 7.74
N TYR A 148 -11.95 -9.88 7.18
CA TYR A 148 -10.63 -10.27 7.65
C TYR A 148 -10.40 -9.86 9.12
N ILE A 149 -9.83 -10.77 9.90
CA ILE A 149 -9.44 -10.55 11.29
C ILE A 149 -7.92 -10.42 11.34
N PRO A 150 -7.39 -9.20 11.51
CA PRO A 150 -5.95 -9.00 11.57
C PRO A 150 -5.33 -9.73 12.77
N PRO A 151 -4.07 -10.17 12.65
CA PRO A 151 -3.31 -10.61 13.81
C PRO A 151 -3.29 -9.53 14.90
N SER A 152 -3.34 -9.95 16.17
CA SER A 152 -3.37 -9.02 17.30
C SER A 152 -2.12 -8.15 17.41
N VAL A 153 -1.00 -8.59 16.84
CA VAL A 153 0.28 -7.89 16.86
C VAL A 153 0.96 -8.02 15.50
N ARG A 154 1.43 -6.90 14.96
CA ARG A 154 2.35 -6.78 13.82
C ARG A 154 3.71 -6.33 14.37
N THR A 155 4.76 -7.05 14.01
CA THR A 155 6.12 -6.88 14.55
C THR A 155 7.10 -6.43 13.48
N ASP A 156 8.37 -6.21 13.82
CA ASP A 156 9.44 -5.92 12.84
C ASP A 156 9.87 -7.14 12.01
N PHE A 157 9.24 -8.30 12.23
CA PHE A 157 9.40 -9.57 11.49
C PHE A 157 8.00 -10.13 11.13
N ALA A 158 7.24 -9.38 10.34
CA ALA A 158 5.83 -9.68 10.01
C ALA A 158 4.94 -9.91 11.25
N PHE A 159 4.59 -11.17 11.53
CA PHE A 159 3.75 -11.57 12.65
C PHE A 159 4.49 -12.49 13.64
N GLU A 160 5.80 -12.64 13.47
CA GLU A 160 6.63 -13.47 14.35
C GLU A 160 6.86 -12.80 15.70
N THR A 161 7.01 -13.61 16.75
CA THR A 161 7.35 -13.14 18.11
C THR A 161 8.86 -13.09 18.35
N GLU A 162 9.63 -13.74 17.49
CA GLU A 162 11.07 -13.92 17.60
C GLU A 162 11.74 -13.57 16.26
N GLY A 163 12.83 -12.80 16.32
CA GLY A 163 13.54 -12.28 15.15
C GLY A 163 14.96 -12.84 15.05
N PHE A 164 15.94 -11.96 15.01
CA PHE A 164 17.36 -12.30 14.88
C PHE A 164 17.84 -13.29 15.93
N ILE A 165 18.64 -14.27 15.50
CA ILE A 165 19.45 -15.09 16.38
C ILE A 165 20.85 -14.46 16.41
N GLN A 166 21.24 -13.90 17.54
CA GLN A 166 22.55 -13.28 17.75
C GLN A 166 23.17 -13.83 19.03
N ASP A 167 24.46 -14.20 19.00
CA ASP A 167 25.13 -14.80 20.16
C ASP A 167 24.45 -16.08 20.70
N ASP A 168 23.95 -16.92 19.78
CA ASP A 168 23.14 -18.12 20.07
C ASP A 168 21.85 -17.82 20.86
N PHE A 169 21.43 -16.56 20.92
CA PHE A 169 20.21 -16.11 21.57
C PHE A 169 19.21 -15.59 20.53
N GLN A 170 18.00 -16.12 20.58
CA GLN A 170 16.91 -15.66 19.74
C GLN A 170 16.26 -14.43 20.40
N HIS A 171 16.29 -13.30 19.71
CA HIS A 171 15.80 -12.03 20.22
C HIS A 171 14.30 -11.85 19.95
N PRO A 172 13.54 -11.32 20.91
CA PRO A 172 12.15 -10.97 20.68
C PRO A 172 12.04 -9.84 19.66
N THR A 173 10.97 -9.85 18.88
CA THR A 173 10.65 -8.80 17.90
C THR A 173 10.06 -7.56 18.56
N GLU A 174 10.17 -6.41 17.89
CA GLU A 174 9.51 -5.17 18.29
C GLU A 174 8.06 -5.15 17.82
N SER A 175 7.12 -4.82 18.71
CA SER A 175 5.72 -4.62 18.34
C SER A 175 5.52 -3.27 17.66
N LEU A 176 5.15 -3.27 16.39
CA LEU A 176 4.91 -2.06 15.59
C LEU A 176 3.46 -1.60 15.68
N GLN A 177 2.54 -2.56 15.73
CA GLN A 177 1.11 -2.31 15.89
C GLN A 177 0.49 -3.43 16.73
N SER A 178 -0.42 -3.05 17.63
CA SER A 178 -1.22 -3.98 18.41
C SER A 178 -2.69 -3.59 18.38
N ILE A 179 -3.54 -4.60 18.20
CA ILE A 179 -4.99 -4.48 18.22
C ILE A 179 -5.46 -5.14 19.51
N SER A 180 -6.00 -4.32 20.41
CA SER A 180 -6.41 -4.75 21.75
C SER A 180 -7.86 -5.23 21.80
N SER A 181 -8.68 -4.79 20.86
CA SER A 181 -10.07 -5.21 20.72
C SER A 181 -10.55 -5.05 19.28
N MET A 182 -11.41 -5.96 18.84
CA MET A 182 -12.18 -5.87 17.61
C MET A 182 -13.63 -6.23 17.95
N THR A 183 -14.55 -5.29 17.76
CA THR A 183 -15.96 -5.46 18.14
C THR A 183 -16.88 -5.15 16.97
N ILE A 184 -17.98 -5.88 16.87
CA ILE A 184 -18.91 -5.80 15.75
C ILE A 184 -20.30 -5.42 16.23
N ARG A 185 -20.94 -4.50 15.50
CA ARG A 185 -22.35 -4.15 15.62
C ARG A 185 -23.01 -4.23 14.24
N SER A 186 -24.26 -4.69 14.19
CA SER A 186 -25.04 -4.64 12.95
C SER A 186 -26.30 -3.79 13.12
N GLU A 187 -26.66 -3.04 12.06
CA GLU A 187 -27.81 -2.13 12.05
C GLU A 187 -28.65 -2.36 10.79
N TYR A 188 -29.96 -2.09 10.85
CA TYR A 188 -30.89 -2.28 9.74
C TYR A 188 -31.73 -1.02 9.53
N ASN A 189 -31.75 -0.47 8.31
CA ASN A 189 -32.43 0.78 7.97
C ASN A 189 -32.15 1.93 8.96
N ASP A 190 -30.89 2.07 9.40
CA ASP A 190 -30.46 3.10 10.34
C ASP A 190 -31.23 3.08 11.70
N THR A 191 -31.85 1.93 12.02
CA THR A 191 -32.56 1.70 13.28
C THR A 191 -31.72 0.77 14.15
N ILE A 192 -31.24 1.28 15.28
CA ILE A 192 -30.63 0.46 16.35
C ILE A 192 -31.76 -0.35 17.00
N CYS A 193 -31.78 -1.67 16.82
CA CYS A 193 -32.78 -2.52 17.48
C CYS A 193 -32.19 -3.08 18.78
N CYS A 194 -32.85 -2.79 19.90
CA CYS A 194 -32.43 -3.15 21.25
C CYS A 194 -32.62 -4.64 21.61
N ILE A 195 -32.27 -5.58 20.72
CA ILE A 195 -32.28 -7.01 21.07
C ILE A 195 -30.90 -7.36 21.64
N SER A 196 -30.90 -7.90 22.86
CA SER A 196 -29.78 -7.95 23.80
C SER A 196 -28.54 -8.74 23.33
N SER A 197 -27.68 -8.08 22.56
CA SER A 197 -26.21 -8.06 22.66
C SER A 197 -25.71 -7.19 21.49
N ASP A 198 -25.84 -5.86 21.62
CA ASP A 198 -25.64 -4.91 20.51
C ASP A 198 -24.21 -4.92 19.92
N THR A 199 -23.28 -5.64 20.56
CA THR A 199 -21.88 -5.78 20.17
C THR A 199 -21.41 -7.22 20.35
N VAL A 200 -20.69 -7.74 19.36
CA VAL A 200 -19.99 -9.05 19.40
C VAL A 200 -18.50 -8.80 19.42
N ASP A 201 -17.80 -9.34 20.42
CA ASP A 201 -16.34 -9.31 20.47
C ASP A 201 -15.77 -10.42 19.58
N LEU A 202 -14.87 -10.05 18.66
CA LEU A 202 -14.17 -11.03 17.84
C LEU A 202 -12.88 -11.50 18.51
N PRO A 203 -12.62 -12.82 18.53
CA PRO A 203 -11.37 -13.35 19.08
C PRO A 203 -10.18 -13.02 18.17
N LEU A 204 -9.25 -12.20 18.67
CA LEU A 204 -7.99 -11.89 17.98
C LEU A 204 -6.93 -12.99 18.15
N ASP A 205 -7.06 -13.81 19.19
CA ASP A 205 -6.18 -14.96 19.45
C ASP A 205 -6.85 -16.29 19.06
N ASN A 206 -6.16 -17.42 19.24
CA ASN A 206 -6.71 -18.75 18.92
C ASN A 206 -7.72 -19.27 19.95
N SER A 207 -7.93 -18.60 21.09
CA SER A 207 -8.67 -19.15 22.23
C SER A 207 -10.19 -19.25 22.00
N GLY A 208 -10.70 -18.55 20.98
CA GLY A 208 -12.10 -18.56 20.56
C GLY A 208 -12.37 -19.22 19.20
N TRP A 209 -11.41 -19.92 18.61
CA TRP A 209 -11.50 -20.44 17.23
C TRP A 209 -11.65 -21.97 17.15
N PRO A 210 -12.39 -22.51 16.16
CA PRO A 210 -13.32 -21.83 15.24
C PRO A 210 -14.73 -21.69 15.83
N LEU A 211 -15.54 -20.78 15.27
CA LEU A 211 -17.00 -20.77 15.43
C LEU A 211 -17.63 -21.16 14.09
N LEU A 212 -18.32 -22.29 14.04
CA LEU A 212 -18.90 -22.82 12.80
C LEU A 212 -20.28 -22.22 12.53
N ALA A 213 -20.75 -22.32 11.28
CA ALA A 213 -22.02 -21.75 10.83
C ALA A 213 -23.25 -22.25 11.61
N ASP A 214 -23.22 -23.49 12.13
CA ASP A 214 -24.30 -24.07 12.95
C ASP A 214 -24.39 -23.42 14.34
N ASP A 215 -23.30 -22.83 14.82
CA ASP A 215 -23.17 -22.15 16.10
C ASP A 215 -23.08 -20.62 15.93
N ALA A 216 -23.47 -20.10 14.76
CA ALA A 216 -23.37 -18.68 14.43
C ALA A 216 -24.11 -17.79 15.43
N ILE A 217 -23.56 -16.60 15.67
CA ILE A 217 -24.18 -15.60 16.52
C ILE A 217 -25.20 -14.83 15.68
N ASP A 218 -26.46 -14.84 16.14
CA ASP A 218 -27.54 -14.09 15.51
C ASP A 218 -27.35 -12.58 15.71
N LEU A 219 -27.45 -11.84 14.62
CA LEU A 219 -27.49 -10.38 14.56
C LEU A 219 -28.85 -9.94 13.98
N ILE A 220 -29.08 -8.63 13.88
CA ILE A 220 -30.31 -8.14 13.25
C ILE A 220 -30.33 -8.52 11.75
N ASN A 221 -31.31 -9.35 11.35
CA ASN A 221 -31.50 -9.87 9.99
C ASN A 221 -30.25 -10.51 9.34
N SER A 222 -29.30 -10.95 10.16
CA SER A 222 -28.04 -11.52 9.73
C SER A 222 -27.43 -12.39 10.82
N ARG A 223 -26.33 -13.06 10.53
CA ARG A 223 -25.58 -13.86 11.50
C ARG A 223 -24.08 -13.75 11.21
N ILE A 224 -23.27 -14.07 12.20
CA ILE A 224 -21.81 -14.04 12.09
C ILE A 224 -21.16 -15.26 12.72
N TYR A 225 -20.13 -15.78 12.07
CA TYR A 225 -19.30 -16.90 12.55
C TYR A 225 -17.88 -16.78 11.98
N TRP A 226 -16.92 -17.55 12.46
CA TRP A 226 -15.52 -17.47 12.02
C TRP A 226 -14.94 -18.88 11.80
N PRO A 227 -15.05 -19.40 10.57
CA PRO A 227 -14.65 -20.75 10.25
C PRO A 227 -13.12 -20.88 10.05
N PRO A 228 -12.59 -22.11 9.92
CA PRO A 228 -11.18 -22.30 9.54
C PRO A 228 -10.90 -21.79 8.11
N VAL A 229 -9.64 -21.41 7.88
CA VAL A 229 -9.12 -21.06 6.54
C VAL A 229 -9.19 -22.27 5.61
N GLY A 230 -9.58 -22.05 4.35
CA GLY A 230 -9.65 -23.09 3.33
C GLY A 230 -10.56 -22.75 2.16
N THR A 231 -10.96 -23.76 1.40
CA THR A 231 -11.83 -23.60 0.23
C THR A 231 -13.28 -23.96 0.55
N GLY A 232 -14.22 -23.17 0.04
CA GLY A 232 -15.66 -23.38 0.25
C GLY A 232 -16.35 -22.14 0.80
N SER A 233 -17.69 -22.12 0.76
CA SER A 233 -18.49 -20.99 1.25
C SER A 233 -18.55 -20.90 2.78
N ASP A 234 -18.12 -21.94 3.48
CA ASP A 234 -18.05 -22.05 4.95
C ASP A 234 -16.61 -21.94 5.46
N ARG A 235 -15.73 -21.30 4.69
CA ARG A 235 -14.29 -21.15 4.96
C ARG A 235 -13.83 -19.73 4.67
N CYS A 236 -12.79 -19.30 5.37
CA CYS A 236 -12.08 -18.08 5.02
C CYS A 236 -11.12 -18.37 3.87
N SER A 237 -11.16 -17.53 2.84
CA SER A 237 -10.44 -17.75 1.58
C SER A 237 -8.95 -17.49 1.70
N VAL A 238 -8.58 -16.41 2.39
CA VAL A 238 -7.19 -15.92 2.46
C VAL A 238 -6.54 -16.16 3.82
N SER A 239 -7.16 -15.64 4.88
CA SER A 239 -6.60 -15.65 6.24
C SER A 239 -7.73 -15.80 7.26
N LYS A 240 -7.45 -15.65 8.56
CA LYS A 240 -8.51 -15.65 9.57
C LYS A 240 -9.54 -14.57 9.26
N CYS A 241 -10.81 -14.97 9.25
CA CYS A 241 -11.93 -14.09 8.94
C CYS A 241 -13.15 -14.40 9.82
N ALA A 242 -14.09 -13.45 9.86
CA ALA A 242 -15.47 -13.72 10.20
C ALA A 242 -16.34 -13.64 8.95
N ILE A 243 -17.24 -14.59 8.76
CA ILE A 243 -18.27 -14.57 7.72
C ILE A 243 -19.52 -13.94 8.30
N TRP A 244 -19.91 -12.80 7.75
CA TRP A 244 -21.18 -12.11 8.02
C TRP A 244 -22.15 -12.35 6.86
N GLU A 245 -23.28 -13.00 7.13
CA GLU A 245 -24.25 -13.36 6.09
C GLU A 245 -25.68 -13.12 6.53
N GLY A 246 -26.58 -12.91 5.57
CA GLY A 246 -27.97 -12.62 5.86
C GLY A 246 -28.83 -12.35 4.63
N GLU A 247 -30.03 -11.84 4.88
CA GLU A 247 -31.01 -11.46 3.86
C GLU A 247 -31.38 -9.99 4.02
N ILE A 248 -31.32 -9.23 2.92
CA ILE A 248 -31.71 -7.82 2.89
C ILE A 248 -33.05 -7.71 2.17
N GLY A 249 -34.07 -7.20 2.86
CA GLY A 249 -35.38 -6.95 2.27
C GLY A 249 -35.34 -5.94 1.12
N SER A 250 -36.33 -5.96 0.23
CA SER A 250 -36.43 -5.01 -0.88
C SER A 250 -36.41 -3.56 -0.40
N SER A 251 -35.57 -2.71 -1.00
CA SER A 251 -35.40 -1.29 -0.63
C SER A 251 -34.95 -1.05 0.82
N HIS A 252 -34.26 -2.03 1.42
CA HIS A 252 -33.65 -1.90 2.74
C HIS A 252 -32.13 -1.87 2.64
N THR A 253 -31.52 -1.37 3.71
CA THR A 253 -30.06 -1.30 3.88
C THR A 253 -29.65 -2.00 5.17
N GLN A 254 -28.60 -2.79 5.10
CA GLN A 254 -27.98 -3.48 6.22
C GLN A 254 -26.57 -2.91 6.43
N PHE A 255 -26.19 -2.68 7.69
CA PHE A 255 -24.87 -2.18 8.06
C PHE A 255 -24.13 -3.18 8.94
N LEU A 256 -22.81 -3.26 8.77
CA LEU A 256 -21.88 -3.88 9.70
C LEU A 256 -20.84 -2.82 10.11
N LYS A 257 -20.77 -2.55 11.40
CA LYS A 257 -19.82 -1.60 12.00
C LYS A 257 -18.81 -2.38 12.82
N VAL A 258 -17.53 -2.20 12.51
CA VAL A 258 -16.43 -2.92 13.16
C VAL A 258 -15.50 -1.90 13.80
N THR A 259 -15.37 -1.93 15.12
CA THR A 259 -14.52 -1.02 15.88
C THR A 259 -13.22 -1.72 16.29
N TYR A 260 -12.09 -1.09 15.99
CA TYR A 260 -10.75 -1.53 16.37
C TYR A 260 -10.15 -0.57 17.39
N SER A 261 -9.51 -1.10 18.43
CA SER A 261 -8.69 -0.32 19.37
C SER A 261 -7.22 -0.60 19.12
N VAL A 262 -6.49 0.40 18.60
CA VAL A 262 -5.16 0.23 18.02
C VAL A 262 -4.12 1.08 18.75
N THR A 263 -2.96 0.47 19.01
CA THR A 263 -1.73 1.15 19.43
C THR A 263 -0.66 0.86 18.39
N SER A 264 -0.02 1.89 17.82
CA SER A 264 1.05 1.73 16.82
C SER A 264 2.21 2.71 17.01
N TYR A 265 3.39 2.30 16.58
CA TYR A 265 4.68 2.97 16.72
C TYR A 265 5.42 3.02 15.39
N SER A 266 6.02 4.15 15.04
CA SER A 266 6.89 4.23 13.86
C SER A 266 8.16 3.42 14.06
N PHE A 267 8.59 2.73 13.01
CA PHE A 267 9.79 1.88 13.01
C PHE A 267 10.48 1.89 11.65
N THR A 268 11.81 1.91 11.64
CA THR A 268 12.64 1.86 10.44
C THR A 268 13.56 0.65 10.44
N TRP A 269 13.57 -0.09 9.32
CA TRP A 269 14.47 -1.24 9.11
C TRP A 269 15.83 -0.83 8.52
N TRP A 270 16.01 0.46 8.22
CA TRP A 270 17.23 1.00 7.63
C TRP A 270 17.79 2.16 8.44
N ASP A 271 19.09 2.40 8.25
CA ASP A 271 19.83 3.51 8.82
C ASP A 271 20.65 4.26 7.76
N GLY A 272 21.11 5.46 8.10
CA GLY A 272 21.77 6.39 7.18
C GLY A 272 21.37 7.83 7.46
N GLU A 273 21.96 8.79 6.74
CA GLU A 273 21.68 10.22 6.94
C GLU A 273 20.23 10.62 6.59
N GLU A 274 19.56 9.82 5.75
CA GLU A 274 18.18 10.04 5.30
C GLU A 274 17.15 9.23 6.09
N ALA A 275 17.61 8.27 6.91
CA ALA A 275 16.72 7.47 7.74
C ALA A 275 16.13 8.34 8.87
N PRO A 276 14.83 8.19 9.19
CA PRO A 276 14.21 8.99 10.25
C PRO A 276 14.75 8.56 11.62
N ASP A 277 15.51 9.43 12.27
CA ASP A 277 16.10 9.16 13.59
C ASP A 277 15.07 9.09 14.72
N GLU A 278 13.90 9.70 14.54
CA GLU A 278 12.81 9.64 15.51
C GLU A 278 11.97 8.37 15.45
N ALA A 279 12.10 7.57 14.37
CA ALA A 279 11.45 6.27 14.28
C ALA A 279 12.22 5.23 15.12
N GLY A 280 11.49 4.30 15.73
CA GLY A 280 12.10 3.17 16.43
C GLY A 280 12.97 2.32 15.50
N ARG A 281 13.91 1.57 16.08
CA ARG A 281 14.75 0.59 15.39
C ARG A 281 14.81 -0.68 16.24
N SER A 282 15.27 -1.78 15.65
CA SER A 282 15.42 -3.05 16.35
C SER A 282 16.26 -2.87 17.63
N ASN A 283 15.84 -3.48 18.73
CA ASN A 283 16.60 -3.44 19.99
C ASN A 283 17.98 -4.14 19.90
N THR A 284 18.18 -4.97 18.87
CA THR A 284 19.49 -5.56 18.53
C THR A 284 20.44 -4.55 17.85
N GLY A 285 19.93 -3.39 17.42
CA GLY A 285 20.66 -2.40 16.66
C GLY A 285 20.88 -2.79 15.19
N ILE A 286 20.25 -3.87 14.72
CA ILE A 286 20.36 -4.32 13.33
C ILE A 286 19.44 -3.47 12.45
N ALA A 287 20.03 -2.86 11.42
CA ALA A 287 19.36 -2.10 10.37
C ALA A 287 20.17 -2.25 9.07
N ILE A 288 19.52 -2.19 7.91
CA ILE A 288 20.19 -2.30 6.61
C ILE A 288 20.64 -0.93 6.08
N ASN A 289 21.80 -0.91 5.46
CA ASN A 289 22.32 0.19 4.65
C ASN A 289 23.27 -0.34 3.56
N HIS A 290 23.82 0.56 2.74
CA HIS A 290 24.74 0.20 1.66
C HIS A 290 26.01 -0.55 2.10
N ASN A 291 26.44 -0.41 3.36
CA ASN A 291 27.68 -1.03 3.86
C ASN A 291 27.49 -2.45 4.40
N ASN A 292 26.26 -2.84 4.76
CA ASN A 292 25.95 -4.16 5.30
C ASN A 292 24.87 -4.91 4.50
N ALA A 293 24.36 -4.35 3.41
CA ALA A 293 23.50 -5.06 2.49
C ALA A 293 24.26 -6.18 1.78
N GLY A 294 23.60 -7.33 1.64
CA GLY A 294 24.10 -8.46 0.87
C GLY A 294 23.98 -8.25 -0.65
N VAL A 295 24.12 -9.35 -1.39
CA VAL A 295 24.13 -9.41 -2.85
C VAL A 295 23.04 -10.33 -3.40
N TYR A 296 22.78 -10.29 -4.70
CA TYR A 296 21.74 -11.13 -5.33
C TYR A 296 21.92 -12.63 -5.09
N GLY A 297 23.18 -13.09 -5.03
CA GLY A 297 23.48 -14.50 -4.80
C GLY A 297 23.02 -15.03 -3.44
N ASP A 298 22.82 -14.16 -2.45
CA ASP A 298 22.41 -14.55 -1.11
C ASP A 298 21.00 -15.16 -1.08
N TYR A 299 20.09 -14.72 -1.94
CA TYR A 299 18.72 -15.26 -1.99
C TYR A 299 18.68 -16.76 -2.32
N GLN A 300 19.70 -17.28 -3.01
CA GLN A 300 19.77 -18.67 -3.45
C GLN A 300 20.47 -19.59 -2.44
N ASP A 301 20.97 -19.05 -1.33
CA ASP A 301 21.61 -19.86 -0.30
C ASP A 301 20.54 -20.48 0.63
N SER A 302 20.36 -21.80 0.50
CA SER A 302 19.49 -22.60 1.36
C SER A 302 19.79 -22.49 2.87
N SER A 303 20.98 -22.05 3.26
CA SER A 303 21.32 -21.80 4.67
C SER A 303 20.58 -20.58 5.25
N ARG A 304 20.10 -19.67 4.40
CA ARG A 304 19.43 -18.42 4.79
C ARG A 304 17.94 -18.55 5.10
N GLY A 305 17.44 -19.78 5.26
CA GLY A 305 16.13 -20.07 5.85
C GLY A 305 14.97 -19.33 5.15
N HIS A 306 14.30 -18.44 5.90
CA HIS A 306 13.15 -17.67 5.42
C HIS A 306 13.47 -16.84 4.17
N LEU A 307 14.65 -16.22 4.10
CA LEU A 307 15.08 -15.45 2.93
C LEU A 307 15.04 -16.29 1.64
N ASN A 308 15.59 -17.50 1.69
CA ASN A 308 15.59 -18.41 0.54
C ASN A 308 14.17 -18.92 0.23
N THR A 309 13.36 -19.18 1.24
CA THR A 309 11.96 -19.59 1.05
C THR A 309 11.16 -18.51 0.31
N MET A 310 11.31 -17.24 0.71
CA MET A 310 10.67 -16.11 0.04
C MET A 310 11.22 -15.90 -1.37
N PHE A 311 12.50 -16.16 -1.61
CA PHE A 311 13.04 -16.18 -2.97
C PHE A 311 12.37 -17.26 -3.82
N ASP A 312 12.35 -18.51 -3.38
CA ASP A 312 11.81 -19.61 -4.17
C ASP A 312 10.31 -19.47 -4.45
N GLN A 313 9.54 -18.94 -3.50
CA GLN A 313 8.08 -18.86 -3.61
C GLN A 313 7.59 -17.56 -4.25
N ILE A 314 8.33 -16.47 -4.09
CA ILE A 314 7.90 -15.12 -4.46
C ILE A 314 8.93 -14.47 -5.40
N GLY A 315 10.21 -14.43 -5.02
CA GLY A 315 11.29 -13.79 -5.79
C GLY A 315 11.50 -14.36 -7.20
N ASP A 316 11.58 -15.69 -7.34
CA ASP A 316 11.82 -16.42 -8.60
C ASP A 316 10.56 -16.49 -9.49
N VAL A 317 9.45 -15.90 -9.05
CA VAL A 317 8.18 -15.86 -9.77
C VAL A 317 8.00 -14.50 -10.43
N SER A 318 8.30 -14.44 -11.72
CA SER A 318 8.28 -13.19 -12.52
C SER A 318 6.90 -12.55 -12.67
N GLN A 319 5.83 -13.34 -12.60
CA GLN A 319 4.44 -12.93 -12.80
C GLN A 319 3.57 -13.29 -11.60
N TRP A 320 2.90 -12.29 -11.02
CA TRP A 320 2.17 -12.44 -9.76
C TRP A 320 0.83 -11.70 -9.79
N TYR A 321 -0.16 -12.29 -9.11
CA TYR A 321 -1.55 -11.84 -9.03
C TYR A 321 -2.21 -11.66 -10.41
N ASP A 322 -2.82 -12.73 -10.93
CA ASP A 322 -3.64 -12.63 -12.15
C ASP A 322 -4.98 -11.96 -11.82
N ARG A 323 -5.19 -10.76 -12.34
CA ARG A 323 -6.40 -9.97 -12.05
C ARG A 323 -7.63 -10.44 -12.83
N ASP A 324 -7.44 -11.27 -13.85
CA ASP A 324 -8.51 -11.90 -14.67
C ASP A 324 -8.13 -13.37 -14.97
N PRO A 325 -8.23 -14.27 -13.97
CA PRO A 325 -7.81 -15.66 -14.11
C PRO A 325 -8.66 -16.36 -15.18
N GLY A 326 -8.07 -16.50 -16.35
CA GLY A 326 -8.74 -16.96 -17.56
C GLY A 326 -7.75 -17.31 -18.67
N PRO A 327 -8.20 -17.47 -19.92
CA PRO A 327 -7.32 -17.86 -21.02
C PRO A 327 -6.28 -16.79 -21.39
N ASN A 328 -6.45 -15.54 -20.94
CA ASN A 328 -5.48 -14.47 -21.13
C ASN A 328 -5.10 -13.94 -19.75
N ALA A 329 -3.88 -14.24 -19.30
CA ALA A 329 -3.40 -13.75 -18.03
C ALA A 329 -3.33 -12.22 -18.01
N ASN A 330 -3.68 -11.62 -16.88
CA ASN A 330 -3.73 -10.18 -16.65
C ASN A 330 -2.98 -9.83 -15.35
N TRP A 331 -1.72 -10.22 -15.28
CA TRP A 331 -0.85 -10.05 -14.11
C TRP A 331 -0.81 -8.60 -13.63
N ALA A 332 -0.96 -8.40 -12.32
CA ALA A 332 -0.73 -7.11 -11.68
C ALA A 332 0.76 -6.78 -11.65
N ILE A 333 1.57 -7.76 -11.28
CA ILE A 333 3.03 -7.66 -11.22
C ILE A 333 3.59 -8.52 -12.35
N ASP A 334 4.37 -7.91 -13.24
CA ASP A 334 4.93 -8.58 -14.42
C ASP A 334 6.37 -8.11 -14.68
N GLY A 335 7.33 -8.87 -14.16
CA GLY A 335 8.76 -8.66 -14.37
C GLY A 335 9.27 -9.08 -15.75
N GLU A 336 8.45 -9.74 -16.58
CA GLU A 336 8.86 -10.14 -17.94
C GLU A 336 8.49 -9.09 -19.00
N HIS A 337 7.64 -8.13 -18.64
CA HIS A 337 7.14 -7.15 -19.58
C HIS A 337 8.26 -6.24 -20.11
N PRO A 338 8.39 -6.02 -21.44
CA PRO A 338 9.52 -5.29 -22.02
C PRO A 338 9.75 -3.88 -21.46
N ILE A 339 8.68 -3.13 -21.15
CA ILE A 339 8.78 -1.80 -20.52
C ILE A 339 9.40 -1.88 -19.11
N VAL A 340 9.05 -2.92 -18.34
CA VAL A 340 9.56 -3.12 -16.99
C VAL A 340 11.03 -3.52 -17.05
N VAL A 341 11.38 -4.48 -17.91
CA VAL A 341 12.78 -4.91 -18.15
C VAL A 341 13.64 -3.72 -18.60
N GLN A 342 13.16 -2.93 -19.56
CA GLN A 342 13.90 -1.76 -20.04
C GLN A 342 14.15 -0.75 -18.90
N LEU A 343 13.11 -0.44 -18.11
CA LEU A 343 13.26 0.51 -17.00
C LEU A 343 14.19 -0.03 -15.91
N ALA A 344 14.12 -1.34 -15.60
CA ALA A 344 15.03 -1.98 -14.67
C ALA A 344 16.49 -1.89 -15.15
N ASP A 345 16.75 -2.16 -16.43
CA ASP A 345 18.09 -2.02 -17.02
C ASP A 345 18.61 -0.57 -16.97
N GLU A 346 17.72 0.40 -17.22
CA GLU A 346 18.03 1.83 -17.09
C GLU A 346 18.40 2.20 -15.64
N ILE A 347 17.62 1.74 -14.65
CA ILE A 347 17.90 1.96 -13.22
C ILE A 347 19.24 1.33 -12.84
N GLU A 348 19.47 0.06 -13.17
CA GLU A 348 20.72 -0.64 -12.85
C GLU A 348 21.94 0.03 -13.49
N SER A 349 21.80 0.53 -14.72
CA SER A 349 22.87 1.26 -15.42
C SER A 349 23.23 2.59 -14.76
N SER A 350 22.31 3.17 -13.98
CA SER A 350 22.52 4.42 -13.23
C SER A 350 23.22 4.21 -11.88
N LEU A 351 23.28 2.97 -11.39
CA LEU A 351 23.94 2.64 -10.13
C LEU A 351 25.46 2.74 -10.26
N ASN A 352 26.12 3.17 -9.18
CA ASN A 352 27.57 3.05 -9.05
C ASN A 352 28.01 1.58 -9.16
N GLU A 353 29.21 1.33 -9.70
CA GLU A 353 29.73 -0.04 -9.90
C GLU A 353 29.71 -0.89 -8.61
N GLU A 354 29.98 -0.28 -7.46
CA GLU A 354 29.93 -0.95 -6.14
C GLU A 354 28.52 -1.40 -5.74
N ASN A 355 27.48 -0.78 -6.28
CA ASN A 355 26.08 -1.04 -5.95
C ASN A 355 25.36 -1.93 -6.97
N LYS A 356 25.98 -2.24 -8.12
CA LYS A 356 25.31 -3.02 -9.19
C LYS A 356 24.90 -4.43 -8.77
N ASN A 357 25.63 -5.04 -7.84
CA ASN A 357 25.31 -6.37 -7.32
C ASN A 357 24.46 -6.35 -6.03
N SER A 358 23.97 -5.18 -5.62
CA SER A 358 23.21 -5.01 -4.38
C SER A 358 21.70 -4.95 -4.68
N PRO A 359 20.90 -5.94 -4.24
CA PRO A 359 19.45 -5.89 -4.37
C PRO A 359 18.84 -4.71 -3.61
N TYR A 360 19.41 -4.37 -2.44
CA TYR A 360 19.01 -3.21 -1.65
C TYR A 360 19.17 -1.90 -2.45
N ALA A 361 20.34 -1.68 -3.06
CA ALA A 361 20.60 -0.46 -3.81
C ALA A 361 19.72 -0.35 -5.06
N PHE A 362 19.51 -1.44 -5.79
CA PHE A 362 18.59 -1.47 -6.93
C PHE A 362 17.16 -1.17 -6.51
N ALA A 363 16.67 -1.83 -5.44
CA ALA A 363 15.31 -1.65 -4.98
C ALA A 363 15.03 -0.22 -4.47
N HIS A 364 16.00 0.39 -3.79
CA HIS A 364 15.91 1.79 -3.36
C HIS A 364 15.88 2.74 -4.58
N ALA A 365 16.75 2.53 -5.57
CA ALA A 365 16.74 3.34 -6.79
C ALA A 365 15.44 3.17 -7.60
N ALA A 366 14.88 1.95 -7.63
CA ALA A 366 13.57 1.69 -8.22
C ALA A 366 12.44 2.40 -7.45
N PHE A 367 12.50 2.41 -6.12
CA PHE A 367 11.54 3.13 -5.27
C PHE A 367 11.55 4.63 -5.60
N THR A 368 12.72 5.26 -5.60
CA THR A 368 12.91 6.67 -5.98
C THR A 368 12.38 6.91 -7.40
N LYS A 369 12.71 6.03 -8.35
CA LYS A 369 12.29 6.17 -9.74
C LYS A 369 10.77 6.18 -9.90
N ILE A 370 10.06 5.26 -9.27
CA ILE A 370 8.59 5.19 -9.36
C ILE A 370 7.96 6.38 -8.64
N ARG A 371 8.38 6.66 -7.41
CA ARG A 371 7.90 7.79 -6.59
C ARG A 371 7.98 9.12 -7.34
N ASP A 372 9.08 9.37 -8.04
CA ASP A 372 9.34 10.66 -8.70
C ASP A 372 8.74 10.74 -10.11
N SER A 373 8.51 9.59 -10.76
CA SER A 373 8.06 9.55 -12.16
C SER A 373 6.56 9.31 -12.34
N ILE A 374 5.87 8.77 -11.33
CA ILE A 374 4.45 8.40 -11.43
C ILE A 374 3.57 9.41 -10.71
N VAL A 375 2.60 9.96 -11.43
CA VAL A 375 1.60 10.88 -10.88
C VAL A 375 0.50 10.07 -10.21
N TYR A 376 0.20 10.40 -8.95
CA TYR A 376 -0.93 9.79 -8.27
C TYR A 376 -2.26 10.14 -8.97
N GLU A 377 -3.01 9.12 -9.37
CA GLU A 377 -4.31 9.26 -10.02
C GLU A 377 -5.28 8.21 -9.49
N LEU A 378 -6.42 8.69 -8.98
CA LEU A 378 -7.54 7.85 -8.60
C LEU A 378 -8.18 7.23 -9.83
N ASP A 379 -8.29 5.91 -9.84
CA ASP A 379 -9.25 5.25 -10.72
C ASP A 379 -10.66 5.41 -10.13
N THR A 380 -11.45 6.33 -10.68
CA THR A 380 -12.83 6.56 -10.25
C THR A 380 -13.86 5.67 -10.95
N ASP A 381 -13.43 4.86 -11.93
CA ASP A 381 -14.35 4.09 -12.76
C ASP A 381 -14.62 2.68 -12.21
N GLY A 382 -14.10 2.37 -11.02
CA GLY A 382 -14.28 1.06 -10.35
C GLY A 382 -13.68 -0.10 -11.14
N GLY A 383 -12.62 0.19 -11.90
CA GLY A 383 -11.91 -0.77 -12.72
C GLY A 383 -10.92 -1.61 -11.93
N THR A 384 -10.48 -2.70 -12.56
CA THR A 384 -9.33 -3.49 -12.09
C THR A 384 -8.07 -2.61 -12.07
N ALA A 385 -7.40 -2.50 -10.92
CA ALA A 385 -6.16 -1.72 -10.74
C ALA A 385 -5.15 -2.00 -11.85
N ARG A 386 -4.56 -0.96 -12.48
CA ARG A 386 -3.51 -1.11 -13.52
C ARG A 386 -2.39 -2.06 -13.07
N SER A 387 -1.87 -2.83 -14.03
CA SER A 387 -0.64 -3.58 -13.79
C SER A 387 0.55 -2.64 -13.68
N GLY A 388 1.66 -3.13 -13.11
CA GLY A 388 2.92 -2.41 -13.04
C GLY A 388 3.39 -1.88 -14.41
N PRO A 389 3.42 -2.71 -15.48
CA PRO A 389 3.71 -2.23 -16.83
C PRO A 389 2.79 -1.10 -17.32
N GLN A 390 1.49 -1.19 -17.04
CA GLN A 390 0.53 -0.17 -17.45
C GLN A 390 0.72 1.12 -16.66
N CYS A 391 0.95 1.02 -15.35
CA CYS A 391 1.25 2.16 -14.47
C CYS A 391 2.52 2.90 -14.93
N ILE A 392 3.59 2.18 -15.26
CA ILE A 392 4.84 2.75 -15.80
C ILE A 392 4.60 3.42 -17.16
N SER A 393 3.86 2.76 -18.06
CA SER A 393 3.55 3.29 -19.39
C SER A 393 2.72 4.58 -19.33
N ASP A 394 1.72 4.61 -18.46
CA ASP A 394 0.81 5.75 -18.31
C ASP A 394 1.40 6.86 -17.43
N GLN A 395 2.46 6.55 -16.67
CA GLN A 395 3.06 7.41 -15.64
C GLN A 395 2.03 7.87 -14.61
N ARG A 396 1.04 7.01 -14.35
CA ARG A 396 -0.13 7.29 -13.50
C ARG A 396 -0.53 6.03 -12.75
N GLY A 397 -0.91 6.22 -11.49
CA GLY A 397 -1.63 5.19 -10.73
C GLY A 397 -1.80 5.55 -9.26
N ASP A 398 -2.67 4.82 -8.57
CA ASP A 398 -2.89 4.92 -7.13
C ASP A 398 -2.00 3.93 -6.34
N CYS A 399 -2.39 3.58 -5.11
CA CYS A 399 -1.52 2.93 -4.12
C CYS A 399 -1.09 1.51 -4.50
N ASP A 400 -2.02 0.66 -4.88
CA ASP A 400 -1.73 -0.69 -5.39
C ASP A 400 -1.05 -0.61 -6.76
N GLU A 401 -1.44 0.28 -7.67
CA GLU A 401 -0.84 0.40 -9.01
C GLU A 401 0.63 0.82 -8.98
N GLN A 402 1.01 1.76 -8.10
CA GLN A 402 2.41 2.13 -7.90
C GLN A 402 3.20 1.03 -7.18
N SER A 403 2.57 0.33 -6.24
CA SER A 403 3.16 -0.86 -5.62
C SER A 403 3.41 -1.96 -6.67
N ASN A 404 2.46 -2.16 -7.60
CA ASN A 404 2.59 -3.10 -8.73
C ASN A 404 3.77 -2.74 -9.62
N ALA A 405 3.92 -1.45 -9.95
CA ALA A 405 5.03 -0.94 -10.76
C ALA A 405 6.38 -1.21 -10.11
N TRP A 406 6.51 -0.87 -8.82
CA TRP A 406 7.73 -1.08 -8.07
C TRP A 406 8.06 -2.57 -7.91
N MET A 407 7.11 -3.40 -7.50
CA MET A 407 7.31 -4.85 -7.39
C MET A 407 7.62 -5.49 -8.75
N SER A 408 7.05 -5.01 -9.85
CA SER A 408 7.39 -5.52 -11.19
C SER A 408 8.87 -5.30 -11.52
N LEU A 409 9.43 -4.13 -11.15
CA LEU A 409 10.86 -3.87 -11.31
C LEU A 409 11.71 -4.83 -10.47
N LEU A 410 11.30 -5.09 -9.23
CA LEU A 410 11.99 -6.03 -8.33
C LEU A 410 12.01 -7.46 -8.89
N ARG A 411 10.91 -7.91 -9.49
CA ARG A 411 10.82 -9.22 -10.15
C ARG A 411 11.80 -9.42 -11.29
N THR A 412 12.20 -8.35 -11.98
CA THR A 412 13.23 -8.46 -13.04
C THR A 412 14.60 -8.90 -12.51
N ARG A 413 14.82 -8.82 -11.19
CA ARG A 413 16.07 -9.16 -10.51
C ARG A 413 15.88 -10.21 -9.41
N GLY A 414 14.73 -10.89 -9.39
CA GLY A 414 14.44 -11.94 -8.40
C GLY A 414 14.31 -11.44 -6.96
N ILE A 415 14.08 -10.14 -6.73
CA ILE A 415 13.95 -9.59 -5.38
C ILE A 415 12.53 -9.91 -4.86
N PRO A 416 12.39 -10.59 -3.70
CA PRO A 416 11.08 -10.91 -3.15
C PRO A 416 10.42 -9.68 -2.52
N ALA A 417 9.30 -9.24 -3.11
CA ALA A 417 8.35 -8.31 -2.50
C ALA A 417 6.91 -8.81 -2.70
N TRP A 418 6.02 -8.48 -1.77
CA TRP A 418 4.63 -8.94 -1.73
C TRP A 418 3.72 -7.91 -1.08
N TYR A 419 2.40 -8.07 -1.19
CA TYR A 419 1.47 -7.06 -0.70
C TYR A 419 1.34 -7.01 0.83
N GLU A 420 1.02 -5.83 1.32
CA GLU A 420 0.33 -5.61 2.58
C GLU A 420 -0.85 -4.67 2.34
N PHE A 421 -1.97 -5.00 2.99
CA PHE A 421 -3.24 -4.31 2.82
C PHE A 421 -3.83 -3.89 4.16
N GLY A 422 -4.58 -2.80 4.12
CA GLY A 422 -5.41 -2.31 5.20
C GLY A 422 -5.71 -0.83 5.03
N PRO A 423 -6.41 -0.19 5.96
CA PRO A 423 -6.73 1.21 5.81
C PRO A 423 -5.55 2.10 6.22
N MET A 424 -5.40 3.21 5.50
CA MET A 424 -4.46 4.28 5.80
C MET A 424 -5.23 5.56 6.15
N THR A 425 -4.65 6.36 7.03
CA THR A 425 -5.13 7.70 7.33
C THR A 425 -4.11 8.78 7.00
N ASP A 426 -4.57 10.02 6.89
CA ASP A 426 -3.71 11.19 6.98
C ASP A 426 -3.01 11.31 8.36
N THR A 427 -2.03 12.22 8.46
CA THR A 427 -1.27 12.47 9.70
C THR A 427 -2.15 12.92 10.88
N TYR A 428 -3.39 13.34 10.64
CA TYR A 428 -4.29 13.88 11.65
C TYR A 428 -5.41 12.91 12.04
N PHE A 429 -5.43 11.70 11.49
CA PHE A 429 -6.48 10.72 11.75
C PHE A 429 -7.87 11.21 11.32
N GLY A 430 -7.92 12.07 10.28
CA GLY A 430 -9.12 12.76 9.83
C GLY A 430 -9.81 12.10 8.64
N ASP A 431 -9.04 11.56 7.71
CA ASP A 431 -9.53 10.92 6.48
C ASP A 431 -8.89 9.53 6.34
N TRP A 432 -9.71 8.50 6.19
CA TRP A 432 -9.27 7.12 5.99
C TRP A 432 -9.64 6.60 4.60
N GLU A 433 -8.78 5.73 4.07
CA GLU A 433 -8.98 5.03 2.81
C GLU A 433 -8.43 3.61 2.92
N GLY A 434 -9.01 2.66 2.18
CA GLY A 434 -8.32 1.41 1.93
C GLY A 434 -7.04 1.67 1.14
N HIS A 435 -5.95 1.04 1.56
CA HIS A 435 -4.63 1.27 1.01
C HIS A 435 -3.86 -0.05 0.81
N ALA A 436 -2.96 -0.03 -0.17
CA ALA A 436 -2.07 -1.15 -0.47
C ALA A 436 -0.63 -0.65 -0.55
N TRP A 437 0.27 -1.40 0.07
CA TRP A 437 1.70 -1.18 0.03
C TRP A 437 2.41 -2.54 -0.09
N ALA A 438 3.75 -2.55 0.01
CA ALA A 438 4.53 -3.76 -0.14
C ALA A 438 5.36 -4.06 1.11
N ASN A 439 5.66 -5.34 1.33
CA ASN A 439 6.83 -5.78 2.10
C ASN A 439 7.93 -6.21 1.14
N VAL A 440 9.17 -6.12 1.59
CA VAL A 440 10.35 -6.60 0.87
C VAL A 440 11.34 -7.18 1.86
N ILE A 441 12.04 -8.23 1.44
CA ILE A 441 13.09 -8.86 2.23
C ILE A 441 14.44 -8.66 1.56
N PHE A 442 15.44 -8.24 2.32
CA PHE A 442 16.80 -8.03 1.83
C PHE A 442 17.83 -8.82 2.63
N PRO A 443 18.79 -9.49 1.96
CA PRO A 443 19.90 -10.11 2.66
C PRO A 443 20.77 -9.04 3.32
N LEU A 444 21.25 -9.34 4.52
CA LEU A 444 22.45 -8.70 5.07
C LEU A 444 23.69 -9.46 4.58
N ASP A 445 24.82 -8.75 4.49
CA ASP A 445 26.09 -9.31 4.07
C ASP A 445 26.53 -10.45 5.01
N GLU A 446 26.90 -11.58 4.43
CA GLU A 446 27.27 -12.79 5.19
C GLU A 446 28.45 -12.50 6.12
N SER A 447 29.47 -11.80 5.64
CA SER A 447 30.67 -11.52 6.43
C SER A 447 30.38 -10.55 7.58
N TRP A 448 29.48 -9.60 7.36
CA TRP A 448 28.97 -8.70 8.38
C TRP A 448 28.17 -9.47 9.43
N CYS A 449 27.27 -10.37 9.05
CA CYS A 449 26.51 -11.19 9.99
C CYS A 449 27.42 -12.09 10.83
N ILE A 450 28.40 -12.77 10.22
CA ILE A 450 29.40 -13.58 10.95
C ILE A 450 30.17 -12.71 11.95
N THR A 451 30.56 -11.50 11.55
CA THR A 451 31.30 -10.58 12.43
C THR A 451 30.46 -10.10 13.61
N ASN A 452 29.15 -9.94 13.42
CA ASN A 452 28.20 -9.54 14.46
C ASN A 452 27.54 -10.72 15.17
N ASN A 453 28.04 -11.94 14.92
CA ASN A 453 27.58 -13.19 15.50
C ASN A 453 26.07 -13.45 15.31
N ILE A 454 25.55 -13.07 14.13
CA ILE A 454 24.16 -13.29 13.70
C ILE A 454 24.09 -14.59 12.92
N ASP A 455 23.14 -15.45 13.26
CA ASP A 455 22.89 -16.69 12.53
C ASP A 455 22.43 -16.39 11.10
N ILE A 456 23.05 -17.06 10.13
CA ILE A 456 22.83 -16.83 8.71
C ILE A 456 21.37 -17.06 8.30
N SER A 457 20.63 -17.92 9.00
CA SER A 457 19.21 -18.19 8.76
C SER A 457 18.29 -17.03 9.12
N THR A 458 18.77 -16.06 9.90
CA THR A 458 18.07 -14.82 10.29
C THR A 458 18.79 -13.56 9.81
N CYS A 459 19.81 -13.70 8.97
CA CYS A 459 20.65 -12.61 8.44
C CYS A 459 19.95 -11.87 7.28
N PHE A 460 18.83 -11.21 7.57
CA PHE A 460 18.06 -10.41 6.62
C PHE A 460 17.25 -9.33 7.35
N VAL A 461 16.73 -8.36 6.59
CA VAL A 461 15.66 -7.47 7.06
C VAL A 461 14.42 -7.69 6.21
N GLU A 462 13.25 -7.62 6.83
CA GLU A 462 11.95 -7.70 6.16
C GLU A 462 11.12 -6.48 6.56
N GLY A 463 10.89 -5.56 5.63
CA GLY A 463 10.30 -4.26 5.98
C GLY A 463 9.32 -3.71 4.96
N GLU A 464 8.56 -2.72 5.43
CA GLU A 464 7.47 -2.09 4.68
C GLU A 464 7.98 -1.03 3.70
N VAL A 465 7.44 -1.05 2.48
CA VAL A 465 7.68 -0.05 1.45
C VAL A 465 6.36 0.48 0.91
N ASP A 466 6.19 1.80 1.00
CA ASP A 466 5.06 2.51 0.40
C ASP A 466 5.59 3.65 -0.48
N VAL A 467 5.54 3.40 -1.79
CA VAL A 467 6.06 4.30 -2.81
C VAL A 467 5.28 5.62 -2.83
N VAL A 468 3.95 5.54 -2.77
CA VAL A 468 3.08 6.72 -2.78
C VAL A 468 3.41 7.59 -1.59
N ASN A 469 3.58 6.97 -0.42
CA ASN A 469 3.78 7.68 0.83
C ASN A 469 5.24 7.98 1.18
N ASN A 470 6.18 7.74 0.26
CA ASN A 470 7.60 7.92 0.49
C ASN A 470 8.07 7.23 1.79
N ARG A 471 7.56 6.02 2.05
CA ARG A 471 8.01 5.19 3.17
C ARG A 471 8.92 4.11 2.60
N TRP A 472 10.23 4.37 2.61
CA TRP A 472 11.23 3.35 2.35
C TRP A 472 11.55 2.65 3.66
N LEU A 473 11.29 1.35 3.75
CA LEU A 473 11.58 0.53 4.93
C LEU A 473 11.14 1.22 6.23
N LEU A 474 9.89 1.68 6.26
CA LEU A 474 9.35 2.52 7.32
C LEU A 474 7.87 2.20 7.60
N HIS A 475 7.60 1.71 8.81
CA HIS A 475 6.25 1.59 9.36
C HIS A 475 5.85 2.89 10.07
N THR A 476 4.57 3.26 9.98
CA THR A 476 4.04 4.46 10.63
C THR A 476 2.65 4.22 11.23
N PRO A 477 2.27 4.88 12.34
CA PRO A 477 0.96 4.73 12.97
C PRO A 477 -0.25 5.20 12.15
N THR A 478 -0.01 5.68 10.92
CA THR A 478 -1.03 6.10 9.97
C THR A 478 -1.56 4.94 9.12
N THR A 479 -1.08 3.72 9.34
CA THR A 479 -1.64 2.50 8.72
C THR A 479 -2.17 1.57 9.78
N LEU A 480 -3.23 0.85 9.43
CA LEU A 480 -3.69 -0.33 10.13
C LEU A 480 -3.43 -1.54 9.24
N THR A 481 -2.50 -2.42 9.61
CA THR A 481 -2.30 -3.69 8.89
C THR A 481 -3.51 -4.60 9.08
N GLU A 482 -4.25 -4.88 8.00
CA GLU A 482 -5.31 -5.89 7.99
C GLU A 482 -4.77 -7.26 7.55
N TRP A 483 -3.89 -7.29 6.55
CA TRP A 483 -3.34 -8.52 5.99
C TRP A 483 -1.97 -8.29 5.36
N ILE A 484 -1.01 -9.17 5.65
CA ILE A 484 0.25 -9.30 4.92
C ILE A 484 0.15 -10.55 4.07
N GLU A 485 0.48 -10.44 2.79
CA GLU A 485 0.43 -11.57 1.87
C GLU A 485 1.41 -12.67 2.31
N GLU A 486 0.86 -13.87 2.53
CA GLU A 486 1.66 -15.08 2.63
C GLU A 486 1.88 -15.66 1.22
N PRO A 487 3.00 -16.35 0.98
CA PRO A 487 3.25 -17.00 -0.30
C PRO A 487 2.10 -17.91 -0.74
N SER A 488 1.50 -17.57 -1.88
CA SER A 488 0.41 -18.33 -2.51
C SER A 488 0.78 -18.70 -3.95
N TYR A 489 0.06 -19.65 -4.56
CA TYR A 489 0.34 -19.99 -5.94
C TYR A 489 0.09 -18.78 -6.86
N LYS A 490 1.18 -18.18 -7.36
CA LYS A 490 1.16 -17.00 -8.26
C LYS A 490 0.31 -15.83 -7.75
N GLY A 491 0.21 -15.63 -6.44
CA GLY A 491 -0.54 -14.50 -5.86
C GLY A 491 -2.06 -14.63 -5.93
N GLU A 492 -2.59 -15.85 -5.96
CA GLU A 492 -4.05 -16.09 -5.87
C GLU A 492 -4.67 -15.48 -4.61
N ALA A 493 -3.94 -15.43 -3.49
CA ALA A 493 -4.45 -14.83 -2.25
C ALA A 493 -4.80 -13.33 -2.40
N ALA A 494 -4.01 -12.58 -3.16
CA ALA A 494 -4.31 -11.18 -3.46
C ALA A 494 -5.60 -11.03 -4.26
N TYR A 495 -5.90 -11.97 -5.18
CA TYR A 495 -7.15 -11.97 -5.93
C TYR A 495 -8.37 -12.13 -5.03
N ASP A 496 -8.29 -13.05 -4.07
CA ASP A 496 -9.39 -13.31 -3.13
C ASP A 496 -9.55 -12.15 -2.12
N PHE A 497 -8.45 -11.50 -1.71
CA PHE A 497 -8.50 -10.33 -0.82
C PHE A 497 -9.38 -9.20 -1.35
N TYR A 498 -9.30 -8.89 -2.65
CA TYR A 498 -10.14 -7.85 -3.28
C TYR A 498 -11.62 -8.25 -3.41
N ARG A 499 -12.02 -9.48 -3.08
CA ARG A 499 -13.38 -10.01 -3.34
C ARG A 499 -14.05 -10.57 -2.07
N PRO A 500 -14.17 -9.79 -0.99
CA PRO A 500 -14.72 -10.28 0.26
C PRO A 500 -16.24 -10.47 0.24
N LEU A 501 -16.96 -9.96 -0.77
CA LEU A 501 -18.42 -9.90 -0.76
C LEU A 501 -19.06 -10.81 -1.81
N SER A 502 -20.05 -11.61 -1.47
CA SER A 502 -20.93 -12.30 -2.43
C SER A 502 -22.35 -11.77 -2.30
N ILE A 503 -22.84 -11.01 -3.30
CA ILE A 503 -24.20 -10.42 -3.30
C ILE A 503 -24.73 -10.23 -4.74
N PRO A 504 -26.02 -10.49 -5.03
CA PRO A 504 -26.56 -10.45 -6.40
C PRO A 504 -26.99 -9.06 -6.87
N CYS A 505 -26.14 -8.06 -6.65
CA CYS A 505 -26.34 -6.69 -7.13
C CYS A 505 -25.00 -5.97 -7.33
N ASN A 506 -24.99 -4.97 -8.20
CA ASN A 506 -23.86 -4.07 -8.40
C ASN A 506 -24.36 -2.76 -9.05
N PRO A 507 -24.14 -1.56 -8.47
CA PRO A 507 -23.55 -1.29 -7.14
C PRO A 507 -24.57 -1.47 -6.01
N CYS A 508 -24.16 -2.07 -4.90
CA CYS A 508 -24.97 -2.20 -3.69
C CYS A 508 -24.15 -2.30 -2.40
N TRP A 509 -22.87 -1.97 -2.49
CA TRP A 509 -21.90 -2.02 -1.41
C TRP A 509 -21.20 -0.68 -1.31
N LEU A 510 -20.97 -0.21 -0.09
CA LEU A 510 -20.02 0.85 0.22
C LEU A 510 -19.23 0.46 1.47
N GLU A 511 -17.98 0.89 1.51
CA GLU A 511 -17.12 0.78 2.68
C GLU A 511 -16.53 2.15 3.02
N SER A 512 -16.55 2.48 4.31
CA SER A 512 -15.91 3.68 4.85
C SER A 512 -15.21 3.39 6.16
N TRP A 513 -14.23 4.22 6.48
CA TRP A 513 -13.46 4.14 7.71
C TRP A 513 -13.47 5.51 8.38
N GLU A 514 -13.59 5.54 9.71
CA GLU A 514 -13.52 6.79 10.46
C GLU A 514 -12.93 6.61 11.85
N THR A 515 -12.23 7.63 12.35
CA THR A 515 -11.80 7.68 13.74
C THR A 515 -12.99 8.06 14.62
N ILE A 516 -13.37 7.20 15.57
CA ILE A 516 -14.58 7.40 16.39
C ILE A 516 -14.30 7.98 17.78
N ASP A 517 -13.04 8.05 18.20
CA ASP A 517 -12.62 8.61 19.49
C ASP A 517 -11.38 9.52 19.33
N TYR A 518 -10.94 10.15 20.41
CA TYR A 518 -9.76 11.01 20.41
C TYR A 518 -8.48 10.23 20.12
N THR A 519 -7.78 10.60 19.05
CA THR A 519 -6.43 10.07 18.78
C THR A 519 -5.38 10.70 19.68
N HIS A 520 -4.59 9.86 20.35
CA HIS A 520 -3.47 10.30 21.19
C HIS A 520 -2.12 10.06 20.52
N MET A 521 -1.54 11.12 19.95
CA MET A 521 -0.19 11.13 19.36
C MET A 521 0.87 11.44 20.43
N GLY A 522 1.22 10.43 21.24
CA GLY A 522 1.94 10.62 22.51
C GLY A 522 3.41 11.04 22.43
N GLN A 523 4.04 10.94 21.25
CA GLN A 523 5.50 11.10 21.10
C GLN A 523 5.93 12.10 20.02
N GLY A 524 5.00 12.94 19.53
CA GLY A 524 5.30 13.95 18.52
C GLY A 524 5.31 13.41 17.09
N THR A 525 5.91 14.17 16.18
CA THR A 525 5.99 13.84 14.75
C THR A 525 7.39 14.05 14.20
N PHE A 526 7.72 13.36 13.11
CA PHE A 526 8.97 13.51 12.38
C PHE A 526 8.72 13.69 10.88
N LYS A 527 9.77 14.08 10.17
CA LYS A 527 9.73 14.40 8.75
C LYS A 527 10.52 13.39 7.95
N VAL A 528 9.87 12.77 6.98
CA VAL A 528 10.52 11.96 5.95
C VAL A 528 10.72 12.83 4.73
N ARG A 529 11.98 12.98 4.30
CA ARG A 529 12.34 13.79 3.13
C ARG A 529 12.26 12.93 1.88
N GLY A 530 11.88 13.58 0.78
CA GLY A 530 11.91 12.98 -0.55
C GLY A 530 13.34 12.88 -1.03
#